data_AF-A0AAW7YXC2-F1
#
_entry.id   AF-A0AAW7YXC2-F1
#
_cell.length_a   1.000
_cell.length_b   1.000
_cell.length_c   1.000
_cell.angle_alpha   90.00
_cell.angle_beta   90.00
_cell.angle_gamma   90.00
#
_symmetry.space_group_name_H-M   'P 1'
#
loop_
_entity.id
_entity.type
_entity.pdbx_description
1 polymer ?
#
loop_
_entity_poly.entity_id
_entity_poly.type
_entity_poly.pdbx_seq_one_letter_code
_entity_poly.pdbx_strand_id
1 'polypeptide(L)'
;MNNEEETTKFLEACTTQLVSLYNASKEGKNVDADKYRVQGFMHAGELLGVISKGEGQALIADLHLQVFGETIDERAKRKSKLEALKASDPDAYIEIPAIERR
;
A
#
# COMPACT_ATOMS: atom_id res chain seq x y z
N MET A 1 27.18 16.59 9.67
CA MET A 1 25.99 17.44 9.83
C MET A 1 25.42 17.67 8.44
N ASN A 2 24.54 16.76 7.99
CA ASN A 2 23.65 16.87 6.83
C ASN A 2 22.38 15.98 7.00
N ASN A 3 22.20 15.33 8.16
CA ASN A 3 21.22 14.24 8.32
C ASN A 3 19.77 14.67 8.11
N GLU A 4 19.34 15.85 8.58
CA GLU A 4 17.91 16.23 8.51
C GLU A 4 17.43 16.52 7.09
N GLU A 5 18.25 17.20 6.27
CA GLU A 5 17.91 17.49 4.88
C GLU A 5 17.90 16.21 4.04
N GLU A 6 18.83 15.30 4.29
CA GLU A 6 18.90 13.99 3.64
C GLU A 6 17.72 13.09 4.02
N THR A 7 17.35 13.05 5.30
CA THR A 7 16.15 12.33 5.77
C THR A 7 14.88 12.90 5.16
N THR A 8 14.75 14.23 5.09
CA THR A 8 13.58 14.87 4.47
C THR A 8 13.46 14.50 3.00
N LYS A 9 14.54 14.62 2.22
CA LYS A 9 14.57 14.24 0.80
C LYS A 9 14.24 12.76 0.59
N PHE A 10 14.74 11.89 1.47
CA PHE A 10 14.44 10.47 1.42
C PHE A 10 12.95 10.19 1.65
N LEU A 11 12.35 10.81 2.67
CA LEU A 11 10.93 10.67 2.98
C LEU A 11 10.03 11.21 1.87
N GLU A 12 10.37 12.34 1.27
CA GLU A 12 9.66 12.90 0.11
C GLU A 12 9.73 11.95 -1.10
N ALA A 13 10.90 11.37 -1.36
CA ALA A 13 11.08 10.40 -2.43
C ALA A 13 10.30 9.10 -2.17
N CYS A 14 10.30 8.59 -0.93
CA CYS A 14 9.48 7.44 -0.52
C CYS A 14 8.00 7.71 -0.72
N THR A 15 7.52 8.87 -0.24
CA THR A 15 6.13 9.28 -0.33
C THR A 15 5.68 9.36 -1.79
N THR A 16 6.46 10.05 -2.63
CA THR A 16 6.16 10.19 -4.06
C THR A 16 6.03 8.83 -4.75
N GLN A 17 6.98 7.92 -4.48
CA GLN A 17 6.96 6.59 -5.07
C GLN A 17 5.80 5.73 -4.58
N LEU A 18 5.48 5.76 -3.28
CA LEU A 18 4.36 5.03 -2.70
C LEU A 18 3.01 5.53 -3.22
N VAL A 19 2.81 6.85 -3.30
CA VAL A 19 1.58 7.44 -3.85
C VAL A 19 1.41 7.07 -5.32
N SER A 20 2.49 7.15 -6.12
CA SER A 20 2.46 6.71 -7.52
C SER A 20 2.11 5.22 -7.65
N LEU A 21 2.71 4.38 -6.82
CA LEU A 21 2.45 2.94 -6.77
C LEU A 21 0.98 2.65 -6.44
N TYR A 22 0.43 3.31 -5.42
CA TYR A 22 -0.94 3.09 -4.96
C TYR A 22 -1.97 3.61 -5.95
N ASN A 23 -1.75 4.77 -6.58
CA ASN A 23 -2.62 5.25 -7.64
C ASN A 23 -2.62 4.30 -8.84
N ALA A 24 -1.45 3.84 -9.28
CA ALA A 24 -1.36 2.85 -10.35
C ALA A 24 -2.08 1.53 -10.00
N SER A 25 -1.94 1.07 -8.76
CA SER A 25 -2.65 -0.11 -8.25
C SER A 25 -4.17 0.10 -8.23
N LYS A 26 -4.64 1.27 -7.81
CA LYS A 26 -6.05 1.67 -7.76
C LYS A 26 -6.67 1.72 -9.17
N GLU A 27 -5.89 2.13 -10.16
CA GLU A 27 -6.27 2.11 -11.58
C GLU A 27 -6.25 0.70 -12.20
N GLY A 28 -5.83 -0.32 -11.45
CA GLY A 28 -5.76 -1.71 -11.93
C GLY A 28 -4.55 -2.01 -12.82
N LYS A 29 -3.51 -1.16 -12.79
CA LYS A 29 -2.26 -1.41 -13.51
C LYS A 29 -1.45 -2.52 -12.82
N ASN A 30 -0.64 -3.25 -13.58
CA ASN A 30 0.37 -4.14 -13.00
C ASN A 30 1.47 -3.29 -12.36
N VAL A 31 1.68 -3.47 -11.06
CA VAL A 31 2.61 -2.68 -10.24
C VAL A 31 3.66 -3.54 -9.54
N ASP A 32 3.83 -4.80 -9.93
CA ASP A 32 4.73 -5.74 -9.22
C ASP A 32 6.18 -5.24 -9.23
N ALA A 33 6.68 -4.81 -10.39
CA ALA A 33 8.03 -4.27 -10.53
C ALA A 33 8.22 -2.99 -9.69
N ASP A 34 7.24 -2.08 -9.70
CA ASP A 34 7.28 -0.85 -8.92
C ASP A 34 7.26 -1.13 -7.42
N LYS A 35 6.45 -2.10 -6.99
CA LYS A 35 6.38 -2.55 -5.61
C LYS A 35 7.74 -3.04 -5.11
N TYR A 36 8.41 -3.91 -5.88
CA TYR A 36 9.74 -4.41 -5.50
C TYR A 36 10.78 -3.29 -5.46
N ARG A 37 10.71 -2.33 -6.40
CA ARG A 37 11.60 -1.16 -6.41
C ARG A 37 11.42 -0.32 -5.14
N VAL A 38 10.18 0.00 -4.77
CA VAL A 38 9.89 0.79 -3.57
C VAL A 38 10.31 0.06 -2.30
N GLN A 39 10.08 -1.25 -2.22
CA GLN A 39 10.56 -2.05 -1.09
C GLN A 39 12.08 -2.01 -0.95
N GLY A 40 12.82 -2.18 -2.05
CA GLY A 40 14.28 -2.08 -2.05
C GLY A 40 14.77 -0.70 -1.65
N PHE A 41 14.12 0.37 -2.14
CA PHE A 41 14.44 1.74 -1.79
C PHE A 41 14.24 2.03 -0.29
N MET A 42 13.10 1.61 0.27
CA MET A 42 12.82 1.75 1.70
C MET A 42 13.81 0.97 2.55
N HIS A 43 14.13 -0.26 2.16
CA HIS A 43 15.10 -1.08 2.88
C HIS A 43 16.51 -0.47 2.88
N ALA A 44 16.92 0.19 1.79
CA ALA A 44 18.16 0.94 1.76
C ALA A 44 18.17 2.10 2.77
N GLY A 45 17.06 2.82 2.90
CA GLY A 45 16.90 3.87 3.93
C GLY A 45 16.97 3.33 5.35
N GLU A 46 16.37 2.16 5.60
CA GLU A 46 16.49 1.45 6.88
C GLU A 46 17.94 1.07 7.18
N LEU A 47 18.64 0.49 6.19
CA LEU A 47 20.03 0.05 6.35
C LEU A 47 21.00 1.22 6.58
N LEU A 48 20.76 2.34 5.93
CA LEU A 48 21.56 3.57 6.08
C LEU A 48 21.20 4.36 7.35
N GLY A 49 20.19 3.92 8.12
CA GLY A 49 19.75 4.61 9.33
C GLY A 49 19.04 5.94 9.07
N VAL A 50 18.51 6.13 7.86
CA VAL A 50 17.76 7.33 7.46
C VAL A 50 16.34 7.30 8.02
N ILE A 51 15.75 6.10 8.06
CA ILE A 51 14.46 5.80 8.68
C ILE A 51 14.57 4.52 9.50
N SER A 52 13.74 4.40 10.54
CA SER A 52 13.54 3.12 11.22
C SER A 52 12.49 2.27 10.47
N LYS A 53 12.54 0.97 10.74
CA LYS A 53 11.51 0.03 10.25
C LYS A 53 10.10 0.43 10.70
N GLY A 54 9.96 0.97 11.91
CA GLY A 54 8.68 1.44 12.45
C GLY A 54 8.13 2.63 11.68
N GLU A 55 8.99 3.61 11.38
CA GLU A 55 8.62 4.79 10.58
C GLU A 55 8.24 4.40 9.14
N GLY A 56 9.00 3.48 8.52
CA GLY A 56 8.67 2.96 7.19
C GLY A 56 7.31 2.25 7.16
N GLN A 57 7.01 1.43 8.17
CA GLN A 57 5.71 0.77 8.28
C GLN A 57 4.56 1.76 8.50
N ALA A 58 4.77 2.78 9.33
CA ALA A 58 3.78 3.83 9.56
C ALA A 58 3.50 4.63 8.27
N LEU A 59 4.55 4.99 7.51
CA LEU A 59 4.42 5.70 6.24
C LEU A 59 3.60 4.91 5.20
N ILE A 60 3.87 3.60 5.08
CA ILE A 60 3.10 2.69 4.22
C ILE A 60 1.63 2.67 4.62
N ALA A 61 1.34 2.53 5.92
CA ALA A 61 -0.03 2.43 6.41
C ALA A 61 -0.81 3.74 6.20
N ASP A 62 -0.20 4.88 6.51
CA ASP A 62 -0.78 6.20 6.35
C ASP A 62 -1.10 6.50 4.88
N LEU A 63 -0.13 6.30 3.98
CA LEU A 63 -0.35 6.53 2.55
C LEU A 63 -1.35 5.55 1.93
N HIS A 64 -1.43 4.31 2.43
CA HIS A 64 -2.47 3.38 2.00
C HIS A 64 -3.86 3.92 2.36
N LEU A 65 -4.04 4.37 3.60
CA LEU A 65 -5.30 4.97 4.05
C LEU A 65 -5.66 6.21 3.22
N GLN A 66 -4.69 7.09 2.96
CA GLN A 66 -4.93 8.32 2.18
C GLN A 66 -5.35 8.03 0.72
N VAL A 67 -4.73 7.04 0.06
CA VAL A 67 -5.02 6.75 -1.36
C VAL A 67 -6.25 5.87 -1.55
N PHE A 68 -6.44 4.87 -0.69
CA PHE A 68 -7.52 3.88 -0.82
C PHE A 68 -8.75 4.21 0.03
N GLY A 69 -8.63 5.07 1.04
CA GLY A 69 -9.72 5.38 1.97
C GLY A 69 -10.03 4.25 2.96
N GLU A 70 -9.21 3.20 2.99
CA GLU A 70 -9.31 2.06 3.90
C GLU A 70 -7.90 1.66 4.38
N THR A 71 -7.82 1.11 5.58
CA THR A 71 -6.58 0.51 6.10
C THR A 71 -6.26 -0.81 5.39
N ILE A 72 -5.01 -1.25 5.52
CA ILE A 72 -4.57 -2.55 4.97
C ILE A 72 -5.35 -3.71 5.60
N ASP A 73 -5.65 -3.62 6.90
CA ASP A 73 -6.39 -4.65 7.65
C ASP A 73 -7.88 -4.69 7.26
N GLU A 74 -8.52 -3.53 7.11
CA GLU A 74 -9.91 -3.44 6.61
C GLU A 74 -10.02 -4.03 5.21
N ARG A 75 -9.08 -3.69 4.32
CA ARG A 75 -9.01 -4.26 2.98
C ARG A 75 -8.86 -5.78 3.00
N ALA A 76 -7.99 -6.30 3.86
CA ALA A 76 -7.77 -7.74 4.02
C ALA A 76 -9.03 -8.45 4.52
N LYS A 77 -9.71 -7.89 5.52
CA LYS A 77 -10.99 -8.41 6.06
C LYS A 77 -12.09 -8.40 5.00
N ARG A 78 -12.24 -7.29 4.27
CA ARG A 78 -13.21 -7.16 3.18
C ARG A 78 -12.99 -8.22 2.11
N LYS A 79 -11.74 -8.39 1.66
CA LYS A 79 -11.37 -9.42 0.68
C LYS A 79 -11.63 -10.83 1.19
N SER A 80 -11.26 -11.13 2.43
CA SER A 80 -11.50 -12.44 3.03
C SER A 80 -13.01 -12.76 3.14
N LYS A 81 -13.83 -11.78 3.52
CA LYS A 81 -15.29 -11.92 3.55
C LYS A 81 -15.87 -12.21 2.16
N LEU A 82 -15.40 -11.51 1.13
CA LEU A 82 -15.83 -11.72 -0.25
C LEU A 82 -15.46 -13.11 -0.77
N GLU A 83 -14.23 -13.58 -0.51
CA GLU A 83 -13.79 -14.93 -0.89
C GLU A 83 -14.57 -16.02 -0.13
N ALA A 84 -14.85 -15.82 1.15
CA ALA A 84 -15.68 -16.74 1.93
C ALA A 84 -17.10 -16.82 1.37
N LEU A 85 -17.72 -15.67 1.04
CA LEU A 85 -19.05 -15.62 0.46
C LEU A 85 -19.08 -16.31 -0.91
N LYS A 86 -18.07 -16.08 -1.76
CA LYS A 86 -17.94 -16.72 -3.06
C LYS A 86 -17.87 -18.25 -2.95
N ALA A 87 -17.28 -18.78 -1.87
CA ALA A 87 -17.20 -20.21 -1.62
C ALA A 87 -18.47 -20.80 -1.00
N SER A 88 -19.14 -20.07 -0.10
CA SER A 88 -20.31 -20.56 0.63
C SER A 88 -21.64 -20.35 -0.10
N ASP A 89 -21.79 -19.21 -0.76
CA ASP A 89 -23.03 -18.76 -1.41
C ASP A 89 -22.70 -17.91 -2.66
N PRO A 90 -22.44 -18.60 -3.80
CA PRO A 90 -22.07 -17.94 -5.04
C PRO A 90 -23.14 -16.97 -5.57
N ASP A 91 -24.42 -17.25 -5.31
CA ASP A 91 -25.54 -16.41 -5.77
C ASP A 91 -25.53 -15.09 -5.00
N ALA A 92 -25.41 -15.13 -3.67
CA ALA A 92 -25.26 -13.91 -2.86
C ALA A 92 -24.03 -13.08 -3.24
N TYR A 93 -22.93 -13.74 -3.64
CA TYR A 93 -21.74 -13.04 -4.17
C TYR A 93 -22.02 -12.34 -5.52
N ILE A 94 -22.84 -12.95 -6.38
CA ILE A 94 -23.24 -12.39 -7.69
C ILE A 94 -24.25 -11.24 -7.53
N GLU A 95 -24.91 -11.07 -6.39
CA GLU A 95 -25.81 -9.94 -6.13
C GLU A 95 -25.09 -8.66 -5.67
N ILE A 96 -23.87 -8.75 -5.11
CA ILE A 96 -23.09 -7.57 -4.67
C ILE A 96 -22.76 -6.68 -5.88
N PRO A 97 -22.86 -5.34 -5.86
CA PRO A 97 -22.45 -4.53 -7.00
C PRO A 97 -21.02 -4.82 -7.48
N ALA A 98 -20.79 -4.89 -8.80
CA ALA A 98 -19.47 -5.26 -9.35
C ALA A 98 -18.33 -4.29 -8.95
N ILE A 99 -18.65 -3.06 -8.57
CA ILE A 99 -17.70 -2.07 -8.03
C ILE A 99 -17.23 -2.49 -6.62
N GLU A 100 -18.11 -3.10 -5.82
CA GLU A 100 -17.84 -3.52 -4.45
C GLU A 100 -17.18 -4.91 -4.36
N ARG A 101 -17.19 -5.67 -5.47
CA ARG A 101 -16.48 -6.96 -5.58
C ARG A 101 -14.97 -6.83 -5.88
N ARG A 102 -14.46 -5.61 -6.12
CA ARG A 102 -13.06 -5.35 -6.53
C ARG A 102 -12.14 -4.98 -5.36
#